data_AF-A0A8J3C2N4-F1
#
_entry.id   AF-A0A8J3C2N4-F1
#
_cell.length_a   1.000
_cell.length_b   1.000
_cell.length_c   1.000
_cell.angle_alpha   90.00
_cell.angle_beta   90.00
_cell.angle_gamma   90.00
#
_symmetry.space_group_name_H-M   'P 1'
#
loop_
_entity.id
_entity.type
_entity.pdbx_description
1 polymer ?
#
loop_
_entity_poly.entity_id
_entity_poly.type
_entity_poly.pdbx_seq_one_letter_code
_entity_poly.pdbx_strand_id
1 'polypeptide(L)'
;MIDSEVGEPAVVDGLLPRLRDLVLAVGWACATVLLFLSASTLLSLDHGVDSPFADYPAVAEVGRCHRYGPVSLDGFGWFWACEVTVRTADGTVHAVVDGSKVTPNDAGRQVRFREYCDDSGCSYGRPTLWLWRLVVALFDRTAVTADVIMAIVAVGYLVAALIGRPRAERIRARWRAKDEAARRTEPVEAPRPEVSVEPVDRPGLAVDLSYPPSAALYGAATPRLRVDGRVRSVPGWGVYELDAGPGRHRVEVIVVGPVPPARTYAKRRVKVPREGGVILRYRAPDLTAAESGG
;
A
#
# COMPACT_ATOMS: atom_id res chain seq x y z
N MET A 1 36.75 46.12 41.23
CA MET A 1 36.56 44.67 41.15
C MET A 1 35.39 44.49 40.19
N ILE A 2 35.70 44.36 38.90
CA ILE A 2 34.70 44.23 37.84
C ILE A 2 34.75 42.76 37.45
N ASP A 3 33.80 41.98 37.98
CA ASP A 3 33.58 40.61 37.54
C ASP A 3 33.09 40.67 36.11
N SER A 4 34.04 40.49 35.20
CA SER A 4 33.76 40.27 33.79
C SER A 4 33.28 38.84 33.67
N GLU A 5 31.98 38.60 33.89
CA GLU A 5 31.32 37.40 33.43
C GLU A 5 31.46 37.37 31.90
N VAL A 6 32.52 36.72 31.44
CA VAL A 6 32.70 36.36 30.05
C VAL A 6 31.57 35.38 29.75
N GLY A 7 30.46 35.90 29.21
CA GLY A 7 29.32 35.11 28.78
C GLY A 7 29.80 34.10 27.74
N GLU A 8 30.05 32.87 28.19
CA GLU A 8 30.40 31.77 27.30
C GLU A 8 29.27 31.56 26.28
N PRO A 9 29.65 31.23 25.04
CA PRO A 9 28.79 31.42 23.89
C PRO A 9 27.68 30.37 23.84
N ALA A 10 26.51 30.71 24.37
CA ALA A 10 25.25 29.96 24.21
C ALA A 10 24.90 29.61 22.73
N VAL A 11 25.61 30.22 21.78
CA VAL A 11 25.53 29.93 20.33
C VAL A 11 26.15 28.57 19.97
N VAL A 12 27.18 28.10 20.68
CA VAL A 12 27.90 26.86 20.33
C VAL A 12 27.10 25.61 20.71
N ASP A 13 26.40 25.64 21.85
CA ASP A 13 25.63 24.49 22.37
C ASP A 13 24.46 24.08 21.47
N GLY A 14 23.90 25.02 20.68
CA GLY A 14 22.81 24.75 19.75
C GLY A 14 23.25 24.20 18.39
N LEU A 15 24.52 24.42 17.99
CA LEU A 15 25.00 24.12 16.63
C LEU A 15 25.36 22.63 16.48
N LEU A 16 26.08 22.07 17.45
CA LEU A 16 26.55 20.69 17.44
C LEU A 16 25.42 19.65 17.21
N PRO A 17 24.27 19.70 17.91
CA PRO A 17 23.19 18.73 17.68
C PRO A 17 22.54 18.87 16.30
N ARG A 18 22.45 20.09 15.75
CA ARG A 18 21.90 20.30 14.39
C ARG A 18 22.83 19.74 13.32
N LEU A 19 24.14 19.95 13.48
CA LEU A 19 25.14 19.39 12.57
C LEU A 19 25.13 17.86 12.61
N ARG A 20 25.01 17.27 13.81
CA ARG A 20 24.84 15.81 13.94
C ARG A 20 23.59 15.31 13.22
N ASP A 21 22.44 15.96 13.41
CA ASP A 21 21.19 15.55 12.76
C ASP A 21 21.26 15.73 11.23
N LEU A 22 21.92 16.78 10.75
CA LEU A 22 22.17 16.98 9.32
C LEU A 22 23.09 15.88 8.75
N VAL A 23 24.19 15.55 9.43
CA VAL A 23 25.10 14.45 9.02
C VAL A 23 24.37 13.12 8.99
N LEU A 24 23.50 12.85 9.97
CA LEU A 24 22.67 11.65 9.97
C LEU A 24 21.65 11.65 8.81
N ALA A 25 21.00 12.78 8.54
CA ALA A 25 20.07 12.90 7.41
C ALA A 25 20.77 12.64 6.07
N VAL A 26 21.93 13.24 5.85
CA VAL A 26 22.76 13.01 4.65
C VAL A 26 23.22 11.55 4.59
N GLY A 27 23.67 10.97 5.70
CA GLY A 27 24.07 9.56 5.78
C GLY A 27 22.94 8.61 5.37
N TRP A 28 21.73 8.82 5.88
CA TRP A 28 20.55 8.03 5.50
C TRP A 28 20.13 8.24 4.05
N ALA A 29 20.20 9.49 3.54
CA ALA A 29 19.91 9.77 2.13
C ALA A 29 20.91 9.05 1.21
N CYS A 30 22.21 9.12 1.51
CA CYS A 30 23.24 8.38 0.78
C CYS A 30 23.02 6.86 0.86
N ALA A 31 22.69 6.33 2.05
CA ALA A 31 22.40 4.91 2.22
C ALA A 31 21.18 4.46 1.40
N THR A 32 20.14 5.30 1.29
CA THR A 32 18.96 5.05 0.46
C THR A 32 19.32 5.00 -1.03
N VAL A 33 20.09 5.98 -1.52
CA VAL A 33 20.56 5.98 -2.91
C VAL A 33 21.42 4.75 -3.21
N LEU A 34 22.30 4.36 -2.28
CA LEU A 34 23.14 3.17 -2.44
C LEU A 34 22.34 1.87 -2.41
N LEU A 35 21.33 1.76 -1.54
CA LEU A 35 20.46 0.58 -1.49
C LEU A 35 19.64 0.46 -2.77
N PHE A 36 19.01 1.56 -3.21
CA PHE A 36 18.27 1.61 -4.46
C PHE A 36 19.14 1.17 -5.64
N LEU A 37 20.32 1.77 -5.81
CA LEU A 37 21.21 1.43 -6.93
C LEU A 37 21.75 0.01 -6.83
N SER A 38 22.03 -0.50 -5.62
CA SER A 38 22.40 -1.91 -5.40
C SER A 38 21.25 -2.85 -5.80
N ALA A 39 20.02 -2.47 -5.45
CA ALA A 39 18.84 -3.25 -5.78
C ALA A 39 18.60 -3.27 -7.29
N SER A 40 18.61 -2.11 -7.95
CA SER A 40 18.53 -2.00 -9.41
C SER A 40 19.62 -2.83 -10.10
N THR A 41 20.84 -2.82 -9.57
CA THR A 41 21.95 -3.64 -10.11
C THR A 41 21.63 -5.14 -10.04
N LEU A 42 21.12 -5.61 -8.90
CA LEU A 42 20.74 -7.01 -8.72
C LEU A 42 19.56 -7.40 -9.62
N LEU A 43 18.61 -6.50 -9.82
CA LEU A 43 17.49 -6.69 -10.74
C LEU A 43 17.94 -6.71 -12.20
N SER A 44 18.90 -5.85 -12.59
CA SER A 44 19.49 -5.86 -13.92
C SER A 44 20.29 -7.14 -14.21
N LEU A 45 20.66 -7.93 -13.20
CA LEU A 45 21.26 -9.25 -13.42
C LEU A 45 20.21 -10.33 -13.68
N ASP A 46 18.92 -10.06 -13.45
CA ASP A 46 17.87 -10.98 -13.84
C ASP A 46 17.62 -10.89 -15.34
N HIS A 47 17.97 -11.97 -16.05
CA HIS A 47 17.80 -12.06 -17.49
C HIS A 47 16.38 -12.51 -17.89
N GLY A 48 15.45 -12.62 -16.94
CA GLY A 48 14.11 -13.17 -17.12
C GLY A 48 13.13 -12.30 -17.95
N VAL A 49 11.94 -12.87 -18.19
CA VAL A 49 10.73 -12.13 -18.62
C VAL A 49 9.96 -11.65 -17.38
N ASP A 50 9.22 -10.54 -17.53
CA ASP A 50 8.57 -9.84 -16.42
C ASP A 50 7.37 -10.59 -15.81
N SER A 51 6.92 -11.69 -16.42
CA SER A 51 5.78 -12.49 -15.93
C SER A 51 6.12 -13.94 -15.63
N PRO A 52 5.57 -14.50 -14.53
CA PRO A 52 5.76 -15.90 -14.17
C PRO A 52 4.77 -16.87 -14.84
N PHE A 53 3.75 -16.39 -15.59
CA PHE A 53 2.60 -17.23 -15.98
C PHE A 53 2.39 -17.43 -17.48
N ALA A 54 3.10 -16.72 -18.36
CA ALA A 54 3.05 -17.00 -19.80
C ALA A 54 4.48 -17.12 -20.34
N ASP A 55 4.81 -18.31 -20.83
CA ASP A 55 6.14 -18.68 -21.32
C ASP A 55 5.99 -19.28 -22.73
N TYR A 56 5.68 -18.46 -23.73
CA TYR A 56 5.75 -18.93 -25.12
C TYR A 56 7.22 -19.06 -25.54
N PRO A 57 7.63 -20.22 -26.10
CA PRO A 57 9.02 -20.40 -26.54
C PRO A 57 9.32 -19.50 -27.74
N ALA A 58 10.42 -18.76 -27.66
CA ALA A 58 10.90 -17.90 -28.73
C ALA A 58 12.41 -18.09 -28.95
N VAL A 59 12.90 -17.70 -30.12
CA VAL A 59 14.34 -17.71 -30.43
C VAL A 59 14.76 -16.31 -30.87
N ALA A 60 15.73 -15.73 -30.18
CA ALA A 60 16.26 -14.42 -30.51
C ALA A 60 17.58 -14.55 -31.28
N GLU A 61 17.69 -13.74 -32.34
CA GLU A 61 18.95 -13.44 -33.02
C GLU A 61 19.43 -12.06 -32.58
N VAL A 62 20.63 -12.00 -32.00
CA VAL A 62 21.17 -10.78 -31.40
C VAL A 62 21.87 -9.93 -32.46
N GLY A 63 21.42 -8.68 -32.59
CA GLY A 63 21.97 -7.66 -33.46
C GLY A 63 22.97 -6.75 -32.76
N ARG A 64 22.82 -5.43 -32.91
CA ARG A 64 23.74 -4.44 -32.34
C ARG A 64 23.49 -4.26 -30.86
N CYS A 65 24.58 -4.10 -30.09
CA CYS A 65 24.53 -3.84 -28.67
C CYS A 65 25.14 -2.47 -28.33
N HIS A 66 24.44 -1.69 -27.53
CA HIS A 66 24.91 -0.44 -26.96
C HIS A 66 25.21 -0.64 -25.48
N ARG A 67 26.35 -0.10 -25.03
CA ARG A 67 26.76 -0.15 -23.63
C ARG A 67 26.35 1.13 -22.93
N TYR A 68 25.73 1.00 -21.77
CA TYR A 68 25.33 2.10 -20.89
C TYR A 68 25.98 1.91 -19.51
N GLY A 69 26.24 3.00 -18.78
CA GLY A 69 26.93 2.98 -17.49
C GLY A 69 27.97 4.11 -17.32
N PRO A 70 28.69 4.19 -16.18
CA PRO A 70 28.69 3.24 -15.06
C PRO A 70 27.57 3.42 -14.02
N VAL A 71 26.69 4.42 -14.20
CA VAL A 71 25.53 4.70 -13.33
C VAL A 71 24.32 4.97 -14.20
N SER A 72 23.20 4.29 -13.95
CA SER A 72 21.93 4.51 -14.64
C SER A 72 20.72 4.15 -13.76
N LEU A 73 19.52 4.21 -14.34
CA LEU A 73 18.29 3.72 -13.72
C LEU A 73 18.31 2.19 -13.51
N ASP A 74 19.15 1.47 -14.25
CA ASP A 74 19.37 0.02 -14.12
C ASP A 74 20.43 -0.31 -13.04
N GLY A 75 20.98 0.70 -12.36
CA GLY A 75 21.89 0.55 -11.23
C GLY A 75 23.33 0.96 -11.50
N PHE A 76 24.25 0.31 -10.79
CA PHE A 76 25.69 0.50 -10.92
C PHE A 76 26.31 -0.56 -11.84
N GLY A 77 27.24 -0.13 -12.67
CA GLY A 77 27.98 -0.99 -13.58
C GLY A 77 27.69 -0.69 -15.04
N TRP A 78 28.16 -1.57 -15.89
CA TRP A 78 27.96 -1.47 -17.34
C TRP A 78 26.95 -2.53 -17.77
N PHE A 79 25.92 -2.09 -18.45
CA PHE A 79 24.85 -2.95 -18.96
C PHE A 79 24.72 -2.74 -20.46
N TRP A 80 24.20 -3.77 -21.13
CA TRP A 80 24.02 -3.80 -22.56
C TRP A 80 22.53 -3.71 -22.88
N ALA A 81 22.17 -2.84 -23.81
CA ALA A 81 20.91 -2.94 -24.52
C ALA A 81 21.21 -3.39 -25.94
N CYS A 82 20.60 -4.49 -26.36
CA CYS A 82 20.83 -5.07 -27.68
C CYS A 82 19.54 -5.09 -28.49
N GLU A 83 19.65 -4.72 -29.76
CA GLU A 83 18.63 -5.00 -30.76
C GLU A 83 18.55 -6.52 -30.96
N VAL A 84 17.36 -7.09 -30.88
CA VAL A 84 17.11 -8.51 -31.11
C VAL A 84 16.00 -8.69 -32.12
N THR A 85 16.15 -9.71 -32.95
CA THR A 85 15.10 -10.18 -33.85
C THR A 85 14.57 -11.48 -33.28
N VAL A 86 13.37 -11.45 -32.73
CA VAL A 86 12.74 -12.58 -32.03
C VAL A 86 11.84 -13.32 -33.00
N ARG A 87 12.06 -14.63 -33.16
CA ARG A 87 11.17 -15.54 -33.89
C ARG A 87 10.25 -16.22 -32.88
N THR A 88 8.95 -15.96 -33.02
CA THR A 88 7.86 -16.53 -32.21
C THR A 88 7.02 -17.47 -33.09
N ALA A 89 5.98 -18.07 -32.53
CA ALA A 89 5.04 -18.88 -33.31
C ALA A 89 4.21 -18.01 -34.28
N ASP A 90 3.97 -16.74 -33.92
CA ASP A 90 3.11 -15.81 -34.66
C ASP A 90 3.87 -15.01 -35.71
N GLY A 91 5.20 -15.02 -35.68
CA GLY A 91 6.03 -14.36 -36.69
C GLY A 91 7.41 -13.94 -36.18
N THR A 92 7.93 -12.86 -36.76
CA THR A 92 9.21 -12.27 -36.38
C THR A 92 8.98 -10.85 -35.90
N VAL A 93 9.51 -10.51 -34.73
CA VAL A 93 9.38 -9.20 -34.10
C VAL A 93 10.77 -8.62 -33.83
N HIS A 94 10.94 -7.33 -34.14
CA HIS A 94 12.14 -6.59 -33.75
C HIS A 94 11.90 -5.91 -32.40
N ALA A 95 12.77 -6.17 -31.44
CA ALA A 95 12.69 -5.60 -30.10
C ALA A 95 14.07 -5.13 -29.64
N VAL A 96 14.10 -4.22 -28.67
CA VAL A 96 15.32 -3.88 -27.93
C VAL A 96 15.19 -4.50 -26.55
N VAL A 97 16.15 -5.33 -26.18
CA VAL A 97 16.22 -5.90 -24.84
C VAL A 97 17.35 -5.24 -24.06
N ASP A 98 17.02 -4.75 -22.88
CA ASP A 98 17.91 -4.09 -21.92
C ASP A 98 18.35 -5.05 -20.81
N GLY A 99 18.97 -4.52 -19.75
CA GLY A 99 19.37 -5.30 -18.58
C GLY A 99 20.40 -6.39 -18.88
N SER A 100 21.20 -6.27 -19.95
CA SER A 100 22.16 -7.30 -20.36
C SER A 100 21.56 -8.71 -20.52
N LYS A 101 20.25 -8.82 -20.83
CA LYS A 101 19.57 -10.11 -21.12
C LYS A 101 20.29 -10.92 -22.21
N VAL A 102 20.95 -10.20 -23.11
CA VAL A 102 21.95 -10.70 -24.06
C VAL A 102 23.15 -9.76 -24.06
N THR A 103 24.28 -10.29 -24.50
CA THR A 103 25.57 -9.58 -24.55
C THR A 103 26.14 -9.60 -25.95
N PRO A 104 27.16 -8.77 -26.27
CA PRO A 104 27.85 -8.84 -27.56
C PRO A 104 28.41 -10.23 -27.91
N ASN A 105 28.67 -11.09 -26.91
CA ASN A 105 29.15 -12.47 -27.11
C ASN A 105 28.07 -13.40 -27.68
N ASP A 106 26.80 -13.00 -27.60
CA ASP A 106 25.66 -13.72 -28.17
C ASP A 106 25.37 -13.30 -29.63
N ALA A 107 26.07 -12.29 -30.16
CA ALA A 107 25.88 -11.79 -31.51
C ALA A 107 26.07 -12.91 -32.55
N GLY A 108 25.12 -13.02 -33.49
CA GLY A 108 25.10 -14.06 -34.50
C GLY A 108 24.78 -15.48 -33.99
N ARG A 109 24.42 -15.64 -32.70
CA ARG A 109 23.96 -16.90 -32.12
C ARG A 109 22.46 -16.87 -31.90
N GLN A 110 21.82 -18.03 -32.02
CA GLN A 110 20.43 -18.21 -31.61
C GLN A 110 20.36 -18.44 -30.10
N VAL A 111 19.68 -17.55 -29.39
CA VAL A 111 19.48 -17.65 -27.94
C VAL A 111 18.02 -18.00 -27.66
N ARG A 112 17.79 -18.95 -26.74
CA ARG A 112 16.44 -19.32 -26.32
C ARG A 112 15.84 -18.21 -25.47
N PHE A 113 14.69 -17.72 -25.90
CA PHE A 113 13.93 -16.67 -25.25
C PHE A 113 12.55 -17.19 -24.83
N ARG A 114 11.92 -16.42 -23.95
CA ARG A 114 10.50 -16.50 -23.62
C ARG A 114 9.84 -15.18 -23.99
N GLU A 115 8.58 -15.27 -24.36
CA GLU A 115 7.71 -14.13 -24.65
C GLU A 115 6.57 -14.08 -23.64
N TYR A 116 6.32 -12.88 -23.12
CA TYR A 116 5.13 -12.54 -22.34
C TYR A 116 4.50 -11.27 -22.88
N CYS A 117 3.25 -11.34 -23.30
CA CYS A 117 2.49 -10.18 -23.77
C CYS A 117 1.34 -9.84 -22.82
N ASP A 118 1.14 -8.56 -22.60
CA ASP A 118 -0.01 -7.97 -21.91
C ASP A 118 -0.60 -6.80 -22.73
N ASP A 119 -1.53 -6.05 -22.14
CA ASP A 119 -2.17 -4.89 -22.80
C ASP A 119 -1.18 -3.74 -23.10
N SER A 120 0.00 -3.74 -22.47
CA SER A 120 1.03 -2.70 -22.62
C SER A 120 2.12 -3.06 -23.66
N GLY A 121 2.22 -4.33 -24.04
CA GLY A 121 3.15 -4.82 -25.06
C GLY A 121 3.67 -6.23 -24.77
N CYS A 122 4.71 -6.62 -25.51
CA CYS A 122 5.39 -7.90 -25.31
C CYS A 122 6.79 -7.68 -24.71
N SER A 123 7.09 -8.43 -23.66
CA SER A 123 8.40 -8.51 -23.03
C SER A 123 9.11 -9.81 -23.42
N TYR A 124 10.43 -9.70 -23.58
CA TYR A 124 11.28 -10.80 -24.02
C TYR A 124 12.48 -10.97 -23.09
N GLY A 125 12.84 -12.23 -22.81
CA GLY A 125 13.91 -12.54 -21.87
C GLY A 125 14.35 -14.00 -21.93
N ARG A 126 15.44 -14.34 -21.23
CA ARG A 126 15.94 -15.71 -21.10
C ARG A 126 15.04 -16.51 -20.15
N PRO A 127 14.97 -17.85 -20.33
CA PRO A 127 14.27 -18.70 -19.37
C PRO A 127 15.02 -18.70 -18.03
N THR A 128 14.39 -18.17 -17.00
CA THR A 128 14.88 -18.19 -15.62
C THR A 128 14.18 -19.28 -14.82
N LEU A 129 14.87 -19.89 -13.85
CA LEU A 129 14.24 -20.81 -12.90
C LEU A 129 13.19 -20.08 -12.07
N TRP A 130 12.02 -20.69 -11.88
CA TRP A 130 10.92 -20.12 -11.09
C TRP A 130 11.35 -19.68 -9.68
N LEU A 131 12.27 -20.43 -9.05
CA LEU A 131 12.77 -20.11 -7.71
C LEU A 131 13.57 -18.80 -7.70
N TRP A 132 14.37 -18.54 -8.75
CA TRP A 132 15.10 -17.27 -8.88
C TRP A 132 14.13 -16.09 -9.00
N ARG A 133 13.05 -16.24 -9.78
CA ARG A 133 12.00 -15.21 -9.88
C ARG A 133 11.37 -14.89 -8.52
N LEU A 134 11.10 -15.89 -7.68
CA LEU A 134 10.59 -15.65 -6.32
C LEU A 134 11.60 -14.91 -5.44
N VAL A 135 12.88 -15.26 -5.55
CA VAL A 135 13.96 -14.57 -4.83
C VAL A 135 14.05 -13.11 -5.27
N VAL A 136 14.04 -12.85 -6.57
CA VAL A 136 14.06 -11.50 -7.15
C VAL A 136 12.83 -10.70 -6.73
N ALA A 137 11.63 -11.27 -6.83
CA ALA A 137 10.39 -10.58 -6.44
C ALA A 137 10.30 -10.29 -4.94
N LEU A 138 10.80 -11.21 -4.09
CA LEU A 138 10.89 -10.96 -2.65
C LEU A 138 11.91 -9.86 -2.36
N PHE A 139 13.08 -9.94 -3.00
CA PHE A 139 14.14 -8.95 -2.85
C PHE A 139 13.67 -7.57 -3.27
N ASP A 140 13.04 -7.42 -4.44
CA ASP A 140 12.46 -6.17 -4.93
C ASP A 140 11.49 -5.54 -3.91
N ARG A 141 10.50 -6.31 -3.43
CA ARG A 141 9.55 -5.82 -2.41
C ARG A 141 10.24 -5.41 -1.12
N THR A 142 11.24 -6.18 -0.67
CA THR A 142 11.97 -5.85 0.56
C THR A 142 12.85 -4.61 0.40
N ALA A 143 13.50 -4.44 -0.76
CA ALA A 143 14.33 -3.28 -1.08
C ALA A 143 13.48 -2.01 -1.14
N VAL A 144 12.35 -2.03 -1.87
CA VAL A 144 11.41 -0.90 -1.93
C VAL A 144 10.89 -0.54 -0.54
N THR A 145 10.52 -1.53 0.27
CA THR A 145 10.05 -1.28 1.65
C THR A 145 11.14 -0.64 2.50
N ALA A 146 12.38 -1.12 2.41
CA ALA A 146 13.52 -0.58 3.12
C ALA A 146 13.83 0.86 2.68
N ASP A 147 13.83 1.14 1.37
CA ASP A 147 14.05 2.48 0.83
C ASP A 147 13.01 3.48 1.33
N VAL A 148 11.72 3.11 1.35
CA VAL A 148 10.65 3.96 1.90
C VAL A 148 10.90 4.26 3.37
N ILE A 149 11.25 3.26 4.18
CA ILE A 149 11.53 3.46 5.61
C ILE A 149 12.74 4.39 5.80
N MET A 150 13.82 4.18 5.06
CA MET A 150 15.03 5.00 5.15
C MET A 150 14.77 6.44 4.71
N ALA A 151 13.99 6.65 3.65
CA ALA A 151 13.59 7.97 3.19
C ALA A 151 12.77 8.71 4.28
N ILE A 152 11.81 8.03 4.92
CA ILE A 152 11.02 8.60 6.04
C ILE A 152 11.95 8.98 7.20
N VAL A 153 12.92 8.13 7.52
CA VAL A 153 13.91 8.40 8.58
C VAL A 153 14.79 9.60 8.21
N ALA A 154 15.30 9.67 6.98
CA ALA A 154 16.11 10.79 6.48
C ALA A 154 15.35 12.12 6.56
N VAL A 155 14.09 12.14 6.11
CA VAL A 155 13.20 13.31 6.22
C VAL A 155 12.98 13.69 7.68
N GLY A 156 12.76 12.72 8.56
CA GLY A 156 12.63 12.95 10.00
C GLY A 156 13.84 13.64 10.63
N TYR A 157 15.05 13.23 10.25
CA TYR A 157 16.29 13.88 10.68
C TYR A 157 16.48 15.27 10.06
N LEU A 158 16.15 15.43 8.77
CA LEU A 158 16.23 16.73 8.10
C LEU A 158 15.30 17.77 8.76
N VAL A 159 14.05 17.39 9.03
CA VAL A 159 13.09 18.23 9.75
C VAL A 159 13.59 18.57 11.16
N ALA A 160 14.19 17.61 11.87
CA ALA A 160 14.77 17.85 13.18
C ALA A 160 15.97 18.82 13.13
N ALA A 161 16.81 18.74 12.09
CA ALA A 161 17.93 19.64 11.87
C ALA A 161 17.45 21.08 11.58
N LEU A 162 16.40 21.24 10.76
CA LEU A 162 15.83 22.54 10.39
C LEU A 162 15.13 23.26 11.55
N ILE A 163 14.27 22.55 12.29
CA ILE A 163 13.45 23.14 13.36
C ILE A 163 14.23 23.19 14.70
N GLY A 164 15.21 22.30 14.86
CA GLY A 164 15.92 22.03 16.10
C GLY A 164 15.19 21.01 16.99
N ARG A 165 15.96 20.12 17.62
CA ARG A 165 15.46 19.07 18.54
C ARG A 165 14.41 19.52 19.56
N PRO A 166 14.58 20.63 20.32
CA PRO A 166 13.62 20.98 21.37
C PRO A 166 12.24 21.40 20.83
N ARG A 167 12.16 21.89 19.59
CA ARG A 167 10.86 22.14 18.93
C ARG A 167 10.28 20.86 18.35
N ALA A 168 11.11 20.02 17.73
CA ALA A 168 10.68 18.73 17.20
C ALA A 168 10.10 17.81 18.30
N GLU A 169 10.73 17.76 19.47
CA GLU A 169 10.25 16.98 20.62
C GLU A 169 8.92 17.52 21.18
N ARG A 170 8.75 18.85 21.27
CA ARG A 170 7.47 19.45 21.66
C ARG A 170 6.35 19.11 20.69
N ILE A 171 6.63 19.15 19.39
CA ILE A 171 5.67 18.74 18.36
C ILE A 171 5.33 17.27 18.54
N ARG A 172 6.31 16.36 18.64
CA ARG A 172 6.09 14.92 18.87
C ARG A 172 5.31 14.65 20.15
N ALA A 173 5.62 15.34 21.25
CA ALA A 173 4.89 15.23 22.50
C ALA A 173 3.43 15.67 22.36
N ARG A 174 3.17 16.75 21.60
CA ARG A 174 1.81 17.20 21.29
C ARG A 174 1.03 16.19 20.46
N TRP A 175 1.67 15.55 19.48
CA TRP A 175 1.04 14.46 18.70
C TRP A 175 0.73 13.24 19.58
N ARG A 176 1.68 12.78 20.40
CA ARG A 176 1.44 11.69 21.36
C ARG A 176 0.31 12.01 22.33
N ALA A 177 0.28 13.22 22.87
CA ALA A 177 -0.80 13.67 23.75
C ALA A 177 -2.16 13.69 23.03
N LYS A 178 -2.22 14.08 21.75
CA LYS A 178 -3.44 13.98 20.93
C LYS A 178 -3.86 12.54 20.69
N ASP A 179 -2.91 11.65 20.38
CA ASP A 179 -3.20 10.23 20.16
C ASP A 179 -3.66 9.54 21.45
N GLU A 180 -3.02 9.85 22.58
CA GLU A 180 -3.43 9.38 23.90
C GLU A 180 -4.79 9.94 24.29
N ALA A 181 -5.06 11.22 24.03
CA ALA A 181 -6.37 11.82 24.23
C ALA A 181 -7.41 11.11 23.36
N ALA A 182 -7.14 10.89 22.07
CA ALA A 182 -8.05 10.18 21.17
C ALA A 182 -8.30 8.72 21.59
N ARG A 183 -7.33 8.05 22.23
CA ARG A 183 -7.52 6.71 22.81
C ARG A 183 -8.28 6.73 24.14
N ARG A 184 -8.15 7.80 24.93
CA ARG A 184 -8.81 7.98 26.24
C ARG A 184 -10.21 8.53 26.12
N THR A 185 -10.50 9.32 25.08
CA THR A 185 -11.85 9.75 24.77
C THR A 185 -12.64 8.47 24.53
N GLU A 186 -13.44 8.11 25.53
CA GLU A 186 -14.40 7.02 25.43
C GLU A 186 -15.18 7.23 24.13
N PRO A 187 -15.35 6.18 23.30
CA PRO A 187 -16.02 6.34 22.02
C PRO A 187 -17.33 7.08 22.26
N VAL A 188 -17.44 8.31 21.74
CA VAL A 188 -18.65 9.12 21.88
C VAL A 188 -19.80 8.20 21.49
N GLU A 189 -20.75 8.00 22.42
CA GLU A 189 -21.87 7.09 22.20
C GLU A 189 -22.60 7.59 20.96
N ALA A 190 -22.33 6.95 19.83
CA ALA A 190 -22.84 7.40 18.56
C ALA A 190 -24.38 7.33 18.60
N PRO A 191 -25.09 8.25 17.92
CA PRO A 191 -26.54 8.21 17.90
C PRO A 191 -27.01 6.81 17.49
N ARG A 192 -28.05 6.31 18.14
CA ARG A 192 -28.52 4.94 17.90
C ARG A 192 -28.95 4.83 16.43
N PRO A 193 -28.42 3.86 15.67
CA PRO A 193 -28.84 3.65 14.29
C PRO A 193 -30.31 3.23 14.25
N GLU A 194 -31.01 3.63 13.19
CA GLU A 194 -32.39 3.17 12.95
C GLU A 194 -32.33 1.74 12.39
N VAL A 195 -33.09 0.84 13.02
CA VAL A 195 -33.14 -0.57 12.64
C VAL A 195 -34.59 -1.01 12.50
N SER A 196 -35.03 -1.29 11.28
CA SER A 196 -36.35 -1.86 11.00
C SER A 196 -36.24 -3.27 10.43
N VAL A 197 -37.30 -4.05 10.61
CA VAL A 197 -37.40 -5.44 10.17
C VAL A 197 -38.71 -5.57 9.41
N GLU A 198 -38.65 -5.89 8.12
CA GLU A 198 -39.81 -5.96 7.24
C GLU A 198 -39.90 -7.34 6.57
N PRO A 199 -41.10 -7.93 6.47
CA PRO A 199 -41.28 -9.17 5.71
C PRO A 199 -41.09 -8.92 4.21
N VAL A 200 -40.55 -9.91 3.51
CA VAL A 200 -40.40 -9.90 2.05
C VAL A 200 -40.82 -11.24 1.45
N ASP A 201 -41.32 -11.23 0.22
CA ASP A 201 -41.84 -12.44 -0.45
C ASP A 201 -40.75 -13.41 -0.91
N ARG A 202 -39.47 -13.06 -0.75
CA ARG A 202 -38.33 -13.91 -1.10
C ARG A 202 -37.81 -14.67 0.13
N PRO A 203 -37.47 -15.95 0.02
CA PRO A 203 -36.95 -16.72 1.15
C PRO A 203 -35.59 -16.22 1.63
N GLY A 204 -35.37 -16.25 2.94
CA GLY A 204 -34.08 -15.95 3.58
C GLY A 204 -34.02 -14.61 4.32
N LEU A 205 -32.80 -14.12 4.55
CA LEU A 205 -32.51 -12.89 5.28
C LEU A 205 -31.75 -11.92 4.36
N ALA A 206 -32.32 -10.76 4.11
CA ALA A 206 -31.63 -9.64 3.46
C ALA A 206 -31.23 -8.58 4.49
N VAL A 207 -30.13 -7.88 4.26
CA VAL A 207 -29.69 -6.74 5.05
C VAL A 207 -29.47 -5.55 4.13
N ASP A 208 -30.18 -4.46 4.37
CA ASP A 208 -30.04 -3.20 3.65
C ASP A 208 -29.24 -2.22 4.52
N LEU A 209 -28.03 -1.90 4.08
CA LEU A 209 -27.13 -0.96 4.73
C LEU A 209 -27.20 0.38 4.00
N SER A 210 -27.75 1.39 4.65
CA SER A 210 -27.87 2.74 4.11
C SER A 210 -27.34 3.81 5.08
N TYR A 211 -27.05 4.99 4.55
CA TYR A 211 -26.69 6.18 5.31
C TYR A 211 -27.40 7.39 4.70
N PRO A 212 -27.69 8.44 5.49
CA PRO A 212 -28.32 9.65 4.96
C PRO A 212 -27.35 10.40 4.03
N PRO A 213 -27.84 11.07 2.97
CA PRO A 213 -26.99 11.82 2.04
C PRO A 213 -26.13 12.91 2.71
N SER A 214 -26.61 13.46 3.83
CA SER A 214 -25.89 14.42 4.67
C SER A 214 -24.62 13.84 5.30
N ALA A 215 -24.53 12.51 5.45
CA ALA A 215 -23.43 11.83 6.09
C ALA A 215 -22.49 11.14 5.07
N ALA A 216 -22.08 11.89 4.04
CA ALA A 216 -21.23 11.41 2.93
C ALA A 216 -19.90 10.76 3.39
N LEU A 217 -19.41 11.11 4.58
CA LEU A 217 -18.25 10.48 5.20
C LEU A 217 -18.43 8.97 5.38
N TYR A 218 -19.65 8.46 5.54
CA TYR A 218 -19.90 7.02 5.58
C TYR A 218 -19.57 6.33 4.26
N GLY A 219 -19.54 7.03 3.11
CA GLY A 219 -19.19 6.44 1.81
C GLY A 219 -17.82 5.76 1.79
N ALA A 220 -16.88 6.21 2.62
CA ALA A 220 -15.56 5.59 2.78
C ALA A 220 -15.51 4.51 3.88
N ALA A 221 -16.56 4.38 4.70
CA ALA A 221 -16.62 3.37 5.75
C ALA A 221 -16.99 2.00 5.19
N THR A 222 -16.37 0.94 5.71
CA THR A 222 -16.69 -0.44 5.36
C THR A 222 -17.48 -1.08 6.50
N PRO A 223 -18.80 -1.29 6.35
CA PRO A 223 -19.59 -1.98 7.36
C PRO A 223 -19.07 -3.41 7.59
N ARG A 224 -19.18 -3.88 8.83
CA ARG A 224 -18.93 -5.29 9.18
C ARG A 224 -20.22 -5.90 9.67
N LEU A 225 -20.61 -7.00 9.03
CA LEU A 225 -21.82 -7.73 9.34
C LEU A 225 -21.47 -9.03 10.07
N ARG A 226 -22.18 -9.34 11.16
CA ARG A 226 -22.08 -10.64 11.84
C ARG A 226 -23.45 -11.28 11.94
N VAL A 227 -23.53 -12.56 11.58
CA VAL A 227 -24.76 -13.35 11.69
C VAL A 227 -24.43 -14.58 12.51
N ASP A 228 -25.11 -14.73 13.65
CA ASP A 228 -24.88 -15.81 14.61
C ASP A 228 -23.41 -15.95 15.04
N GLY A 229 -22.75 -14.80 15.20
CA GLY A 229 -21.34 -14.70 15.59
C GLY A 229 -20.34 -14.89 14.45
N ARG A 230 -20.78 -15.29 13.25
CA ARG A 230 -19.90 -15.42 12.08
C ARG A 230 -19.81 -14.10 11.32
N VAL A 231 -18.58 -13.65 11.04
CA VAL A 231 -18.34 -12.44 10.24
C VAL A 231 -18.67 -12.72 8.79
N ARG A 232 -19.46 -11.85 8.16
CA ARG A 232 -19.77 -11.86 6.73
C ARG A 232 -19.09 -10.65 6.09
N SER A 233 -18.39 -10.89 4.99
CA SER A 233 -17.79 -9.80 4.21
C SER A 233 -18.90 -9.08 3.45
N VAL A 234 -18.99 -7.77 3.60
CA VAL A 234 -19.83 -6.90 2.78
C VAL A 234 -18.93 -5.88 2.10
N PRO A 235 -18.98 -5.72 0.76
CA PRO A 235 -18.07 -4.83 0.03
C PRO A 235 -18.30 -3.34 0.33
N GLY A 236 -19.41 -2.97 0.98
CA GLY A 236 -19.69 -1.58 1.32
C GLY A 236 -21.14 -1.39 1.80
N TRP A 237 -21.78 -0.36 1.25
CA TRP A 237 -23.19 -0.03 1.48
C TRP A 237 -24.07 -0.59 0.39
N GLY A 238 -25.33 -0.91 0.71
CA GLY A 238 -26.29 -1.50 -0.20
C GLY A 238 -27.02 -2.69 0.41
N VAL A 239 -27.69 -3.44 -0.46
CA VAL A 239 -28.52 -4.59 -0.08
C VAL A 239 -27.73 -5.89 -0.26
N TYR A 240 -27.72 -6.71 0.79
CA TYR A 240 -26.99 -7.97 0.84
C TYR A 240 -27.95 -9.11 1.20
N GLU A 241 -28.03 -10.11 0.32
CA GLU A 241 -28.73 -11.37 0.61
C GLU A 241 -27.79 -12.30 1.40
N LEU A 242 -28.31 -12.88 2.48
CA LEU A 242 -27.54 -13.74 3.37
C LEU A 242 -28.09 -15.15 3.31
N ASP A 243 -27.17 -16.11 3.25
CA ASP A 243 -27.48 -17.53 3.43
C ASP A 243 -27.76 -17.82 4.92
N ALA A 244 -28.98 -17.48 5.33
CA ALA A 244 -29.56 -17.77 6.64
C ALA A 244 -30.89 -18.48 6.41
N GLY A 245 -30.96 -19.75 6.82
CA GLY A 245 -32.17 -20.56 6.72
C GLY A 245 -33.30 -20.07 7.64
N PRO A 246 -34.46 -20.74 7.64
CA PRO A 246 -35.56 -20.41 8.54
C PRO A 246 -35.15 -20.61 10.00
N GLY A 247 -35.42 -19.62 10.86
CA GLY A 247 -34.97 -19.67 12.25
C GLY A 247 -34.84 -18.32 12.93
N ARG A 248 -34.28 -18.32 14.15
CA ARG A 248 -33.92 -17.08 14.87
C ARG A 248 -32.44 -16.82 14.67
N HIS A 249 -32.12 -15.67 14.09
CA HIS A 249 -30.75 -15.23 13.81
C HIS A 249 -30.40 -13.99 14.61
N ARG A 250 -29.19 -13.92 15.13
CA ARG A 250 -28.61 -12.73 15.75
C ARG A 250 -27.79 -11.99 14.71
N VAL A 251 -28.25 -10.81 14.31
CA VAL A 251 -27.56 -9.95 13.35
C VAL A 251 -26.91 -8.79 14.08
N GLU A 252 -25.64 -8.55 13.81
CA GLU A 252 -24.89 -7.41 14.32
C GLU A 252 -24.29 -6.62 13.15
N VAL A 253 -24.53 -5.32 13.14
CA VAL A 253 -23.94 -4.38 12.18
C VAL A 253 -22.98 -3.48 12.95
N ILE A 254 -21.72 -3.46 12.53
CA ILE A 254 -20.65 -2.65 13.11
C ILE A 254 -20.12 -1.73 12.02
N VAL A 255 -20.25 -0.43 12.20
CA VAL A 255 -19.67 0.56 11.28
C VAL A 255 -18.71 1.43 12.07
N VAL A 256 -17.52 1.64 11.52
CA VAL A 256 -16.50 2.55 12.06
C VAL A 256 -16.44 3.74 11.11
N GLY A 257 -16.89 4.91 11.57
CA GLY A 257 -16.85 6.14 10.79
C GLY A 257 -15.41 6.64 10.60
N PRO A 258 -15.13 7.45 9.57
CA PRO A 258 -13.77 7.88 9.26
C PRO A 258 -13.23 8.96 10.22
N VAL A 259 -14.02 9.97 10.61
CA VAL A 259 -13.56 11.09 11.45
C VAL A 259 -14.72 11.80 12.18
N PRO A 260 -14.68 11.96 13.53
CA PRO A 260 -13.90 11.14 14.45
C PRO A 260 -14.29 9.65 14.31
N PRO A 261 -13.47 8.70 14.79
CA PRO A 261 -13.80 7.27 14.73
C PRO A 261 -14.98 6.94 15.66
N ALA A 262 -16.19 7.27 15.24
CA ALA A 262 -17.42 6.90 15.89
C ALA A 262 -17.74 5.46 15.51
N ARG A 263 -17.88 4.59 16.52
CA ARG A 263 -18.28 3.21 16.32
C ARG A 263 -19.77 3.08 16.55
N THR A 264 -20.54 2.99 15.48
CA THR A 264 -21.97 2.67 15.57
C THR A 264 -22.16 1.16 15.61
N TYR A 265 -22.97 0.71 16.57
CA TYR A 265 -23.26 -0.70 16.79
C TYR A 265 -24.77 -0.93 16.82
N ALA A 266 -25.25 -1.84 15.98
CA ALA A 266 -26.62 -2.34 16.04
C ALA A 266 -26.60 -3.85 16.26
N LYS A 267 -27.43 -4.33 17.18
CA LYS A 267 -27.67 -5.76 17.40
C LYS A 267 -29.16 -6.04 17.44
N ARG A 268 -29.62 -6.93 16.56
CA ARG A 268 -31.03 -7.31 16.46
C ARG A 268 -31.16 -8.83 16.35
N ARG A 269 -32.20 -9.38 16.98
CA ARG A 269 -32.64 -10.76 16.75
C ARG A 269 -33.74 -10.72 15.70
N VAL A 270 -33.55 -11.46 14.61
CA VAL A 270 -34.50 -11.54 13.48
C VAL A 270 -35.02 -12.97 13.40
N LYS A 271 -36.33 -13.12 13.19
CA LYS A 271 -36.97 -14.44 12.98
C LYS A 271 -37.28 -14.57 11.48
N VAL A 272 -36.57 -15.44 10.78
CA VAL A 272 -36.79 -15.75 9.37
C VAL A 272 -37.88 -16.83 9.29
N PRO A 273 -39.02 -16.57 8.60
CA PRO A 273 -40.09 -17.54 8.44
C PRO A 273 -39.67 -18.71 7.52
N ARG A 274 -40.45 -19.81 7.54
CA ARG A 274 -40.23 -20.95 6.62
C ARG A 274 -40.68 -20.63 5.19
N GLU A 275 -41.70 -19.80 5.08
CA GLU A 275 -42.27 -19.33 3.81
C GLU A 275 -42.07 -17.80 3.78
N GLY A 276 -41.41 -17.31 2.72
CA GLY A 276 -40.95 -15.93 2.62
C GLY A 276 -39.67 -15.65 3.41
N GLY A 277 -39.35 -14.37 3.56
CA GLY A 277 -38.12 -13.92 4.20
C GLY A 277 -38.27 -12.57 4.89
N VAL A 278 -37.14 -12.01 5.31
CA VAL A 278 -37.10 -10.76 6.07
C VAL A 278 -35.96 -9.89 5.58
N ILE A 279 -36.21 -8.58 5.47
CA ILE A 279 -35.17 -7.57 5.27
C ILE A 279 -34.94 -6.80 6.57
N LEU A 280 -33.69 -6.79 7.04
CA LEU A 280 -33.22 -5.94 8.12
C LEU A 280 -32.66 -4.67 7.51
N ARG A 281 -33.35 -3.54 7.69
CA ARG A 281 -32.82 -2.24 7.26
C ARG A 281 -32.02 -1.62 8.40
N TYR A 282 -30.79 -1.28 8.11
CA TYR A 282 -29.90 -0.51 8.97
C TYR A 282 -29.64 0.84 8.31
N ARG A 283 -29.97 1.91 9.03
CA ARG A 283 -29.63 3.27 8.60
C ARG A 283 -28.64 3.86 9.59
N ALA A 284 -27.46 4.24 9.08
CA ALA A 284 -26.45 4.92 9.88
C ALA A 284 -27.01 6.27 10.38
N PRO A 285 -26.68 6.69 11.61
CA PRO A 285 -27.14 7.97 12.13
C PRO A 285 -26.52 9.14 11.37
N ASP A 286 -27.20 10.29 11.37
CA ASP A 286 -26.60 11.52 10.88
C ASP A 286 -25.62 12.06 11.94
N LEU A 287 -24.32 11.99 11.65
CA LEU A 287 -23.29 12.50 12.55
C LEU A 287 -23.16 14.02 12.52
N THR A 288 -23.70 14.69 11.49
CA THR A 288 -23.60 16.16 11.36
C THR A 288 -24.50 16.89 12.35
N ALA A 289 -25.61 16.28 12.77
CA ALA A 289 -26.54 16.87 13.73
C ALA A 289 -26.03 16.87 15.19
N ALA A 290 -25.04 16.04 15.50
CA ALA A 290 -24.50 15.92 16.85
C ALA A 290 -23.60 17.10 17.25
N GLU A 291 -23.01 17.82 16.28
CA GLU A 291 -22.12 18.96 16.56
C GLU A 291 -22.87 20.28 16.87
N SER A 292 -24.14 20.41 16.48
CA SER A 292 -24.92 21.65 16.67
C SER A 292 -25.62 21.80 18.02
N GLY A 293 -25.51 20.79 18.90
CA GLY A 293 -26.26 20.74 20.17
C GLY A 293 -25.42 20.89 21.45
N GLY A 294 -24.14 21.27 21.34
CA GLY A 294 -23.19 21.40 22.46
C GLY A 294 -22.72 22.82 22.70
#